data_AF-B2J0Y1-F1
#
_entry.id   AF-B2J0Y1-F1
#
_cell.length_a   1.000
_cell.length_b   1.000
_cell.length_c   1.000
_cell.angle_alpha   90.00
_cell.angle_beta   90.00
_cell.angle_gamma   90.00
#
_symmetry.space_group_name_H-M   'P 1'
#
loop_
_entity.id
_entity.type
_entity.pdbx_description
1 polymer ?
#
loop_
_entity_poly.entity_id
_entity_poly.type
_entity_poly.pdbx_seq_one_letter_code
_entity_poly.pdbx_strand_id
1 'polypeptide(L)'
;MATMGKYCKAYSLKKLRQFSQWTERVENSKKEKKQIGSKEVEINRELTDDDFLYLQETYVVTDGIFQDKNIIFDNVTSEWQEFCRNTLLFDIPVDEPVQVKASVG
;
A
#
# COMPACT_ATOMS: atom_id res chain seq x y z
N MET A 1 18.37 -1.95 0.72
CA MET A 1 17.73 -2.13 2.04
C MET A 1 16.27 -1.80 1.87
N ALA A 2 15.36 -2.51 2.53
CA ALA A 2 13.94 -2.20 2.43
C ALA A 2 13.63 -0.95 3.26
N THR A 3 12.91 0.01 2.67
CA THR A 3 12.51 1.25 3.31
C THR A 3 11.11 1.08 3.89
N MET A 4 11.01 1.19 5.21
CA MET A 4 9.71 1.32 5.88
C MET A 4 9.25 2.77 5.74
N GLY A 5 8.03 2.94 5.22
CA GLY A 5 7.39 4.25 5.19
C GLY A 5 7.06 4.77 6.57
N LYS A 6 6.95 6.10 6.68
CA LYS A 6 6.44 6.74 7.90
C LYS A 6 4.95 6.48 8.08
N TYR A 7 4.23 6.40 6.98
CA TYR A 7 2.80 6.15 6.97
C TYR A 7 2.41 5.26 5.78
N CYS A 8 1.58 4.26 6.06
CA CYS A 8 0.86 3.51 5.05
C CYS A 8 -0.51 3.11 5.61
N LYS A 9 -1.48 2.93 4.71
CA LYS A 9 -2.83 2.51 5.07
C LYS A 9 -3.30 1.41 4.13
N ALA A 10 -3.91 0.38 4.71
CA ALA A 10 -4.43 -0.75 3.95
C ALA A 10 -5.81 -0.42 3.35
N TYR A 11 -5.99 -0.76 2.08
CA TYR A 11 -7.25 -0.62 1.36
C TYR A 11 -7.56 -1.90 0.63
N SER A 12 -8.84 -2.30 0.63
CA SER A 12 -9.31 -3.44 -0.17
C SER A 12 -9.07 -3.16 -1.65
N LEU A 13 -8.62 -4.16 -2.39
CA LEU A 13 -8.34 -4.06 -3.82
C LEU A 13 -9.57 -3.65 -4.61
N LYS A 14 -10.74 -4.11 -4.19
CA LYS A 14 -12.03 -3.64 -4.72
C LYS A 14 -12.17 -2.12 -4.76
N LYS A 15 -11.70 -1.41 -3.73
CA LYS A 15 -11.74 0.06 -3.67
C LYS A 15 -10.69 0.68 -4.58
N LEU A 16 -9.50 0.11 -4.63
CA LEU A 16 -8.42 0.62 -5.48
C LEU A 16 -8.79 0.50 -6.97
N ARG A 17 -9.41 -0.62 -7.37
CA ARG A 17 -9.95 -0.86 -8.72
C ARG A 17 -11.07 0.09 -9.14
N GLN A 18 -11.63 0.90 -8.23
CA GLN A 18 -12.62 1.94 -8.60
C GLN A 18 -11.97 3.13 -9.31
N PHE A 19 -10.65 3.29 -9.20
CA PHE A 19 -9.93 4.29 -9.97
C PHE A 19 -9.84 3.86 -11.44
N SER A 20 -10.33 4.70 -12.36
CA SER A 20 -10.50 4.32 -13.77
C SER A 20 -9.21 4.01 -14.52
N GLN A 21 -8.07 4.54 -14.06
CA GLN A 21 -6.75 4.30 -14.65
C GLN A 21 -5.92 3.27 -13.85
N TRP A 22 -6.57 2.54 -12.95
CA TRP A 22 -5.91 1.51 -12.15
C TRP A 22 -5.37 0.38 -13.03
N THR A 23 -4.07 0.11 -12.92
CA THR A 23 -3.39 -0.95 -13.69
C THR A 23 -2.46 -1.73 -12.75
N GLU A 24 -2.85 -2.96 -12.42
CA GLU A 24 -2.14 -3.80 -11.45
C GLU A 24 -0.94 -4.49 -12.08
N ARG A 25 0.22 -4.37 -11.44
CA ARG A 25 1.39 -5.21 -11.72
C ARG A 25 1.32 -6.50 -10.90
N VAL A 26 0.43 -7.41 -11.30
CA VAL A 26 0.21 -8.70 -10.61
C VAL A 26 1.48 -9.57 -10.55
N GLU A 27 2.42 -9.37 -11.47
CA GLU A 27 3.75 -9.98 -11.48
C GLU A 27 4.64 -9.53 -10.30
N ASN A 28 4.29 -8.43 -9.64
CA ASN A 28 4.99 -7.93 -8.46
C ASN A 28 4.32 -8.32 -7.14
N SER A 29 3.18 -9.03 -7.18
CA SER A 29 2.50 -9.50 -5.98
C SER A 29 3.42 -10.33 -5.08
N LYS A 30 3.11 -10.34 -3.80
CA LYS A 30 3.88 -11.04 -2.79
C LYS A 30 3.89 -12.53 -3.14
N LYS A 31 5.08 -13.13 -3.10
CA LYS A 31 5.23 -14.57 -3.30
C LYS A 31 4.67 -15.32 -2.10
N GLU A 32 3.90 -16.35 -2.39
CA GLU A 32 3.43 -17.33 -1.43
C GLU A 32 3.99 -18.70 -1.78
N LYS A 33 4.26 -19.48 -0.72
CA LYS A 33 4.66 -20.87 -0.87
C LYS A 33 3.42 -21.70 -1.09
N LYS A 34 3.31 -22.31 -2.27
CA LYS A 34 2.27 -23.27 -2.60
C LYS A 34 2.89 -24.65 -2.76
N GLN A 35 2.25 -25.63 -2.15
CA GLN A 35 2.61 -27.02 -2.32
C GLN A 35 1.89 -27.55 -3.57
N ILE A 36 2.64 -27.82 -4.63
CA ILE A 36 2.11 -28.44 -5.86
C ILE A 36 2.64 -29.87 -5.91
N GLY A 37 1.78 -30.82 -5.51
CA GLY A 37 2.15 -32.21 -5.32
C GLY A 37 3.16 -32.37 -4.17
N SER A 38 4.32 -32.95 -4.47
CA SER A 38 5.40 -33.18 -3.48
C SER A 38 6.45 -32.05 -3.45
N LYS A 39 6.26 -30.96 -4.20
CA LYS A 39 7.21 -29.84 -4.26
C LYS A 39 6.59 -28.56 -3.71
N GLU A 40 7.35 -27.85 -2.89
CA GLU A 40 7.06 -26.47 -2.49
C GLU A 40 7.59 -25.53 -3.58
N VAL A 41 6.72 -24.68 -4.12
CA VAL A 41 7.08 -23.67 -5.12
C VAL A 41 6.65 -22.29 -4.62
N GLU A 42 7.48 -21.28 -4.83
CA GLU A 42 7.11 -19.89 -4.59
C GLU A 42 6.45 -19.33 -5.84
N ILE A 43 5.16 -19.02 -5.75
CA ILE A 43 4.42 -18.38 -6.82
C ILE A 43 3.84 -17.06 -6.34
N ASN A 44 3.57 -16.17 -7.27
CA ASN A 44 2.85 -14.94 -7.00
C ASN A 44 1.46 -15.26 -6.47
N ARG A 45 1.06 -14.61 -5.36
CA ARG A 45 -0.30 -14.75 -4.86
C ARG A 45 -1.29 -14.15 -5.86
N GLU A 46 -2.47 -14.72 -5.91
CA GLU A 46 -3.56 -14.15 -6.70
C GLU A 46 -4.13 -12.93 -5.96
N LEU A 47 -4.44 -11.87 -6.70
CA LEU A 47 -4.99 -10.63 -6.15
C LEU A 47 -6.50 -10.54 -6.45
N THR A 48 -7.31 -10.76 -5.42
CA THR A 48 -8.78 -10.72 -5.46
C THR A 48 -9.31 -9.43 -4.87
N ASP A 49 -10.60 -9.13 -5.11
CA ASP A 49 -11.24 -7.90 -4.61
C ASP A 49 -11.24 -7.78 -3.08
N ASP A 50 -11.22 -8.92 -2.38
CA ASP A 50 -11.19 -9.02 -0.92
C ASP A 50 -9.78 -8.86 -0.33
N ASP A 51 -8.73 -8.90 -1.16
CA ASP A 51 -7.36 -8.67 -0.72
C ASP A 51 -7.14 -7.20 -0.35
N PHE A 52 -6.22 -6.98 0.59
CA PHE A 52 -5.82 -5.64 1.01
C PHE A 52 -4.41 -5.34 0.48
N LEU A 53 -4.25 -4.15 -0.11
CA LEU A 53 -2.95 -3.58 -0.48
C LEU A 53 -2.69 -2.33 0.33
N TYR A 54 -1.43 -1.90 0.38
CA TYR A 54 -0.99 -0.80 1.21
C TYR A 54 -0.71 0.43 0.33
N LEU A 55 -1.47 1.51 0.57
CA LEU A 55 -1.16 2.82 0.02
C LEU A 55 -0.11 3.48 0.90
N GLN A 56 1.04 3.79 0.31
CA GLN A 56 2.18 4.42 0.95
C GLN A 56 2.04 5.95 0.95
N GLU A 57 2.79 6.64 1.82
CA GLU A 57 2.84 8.12 1.86
C GLU A 57 3.24 8.77 0.52
N THR A 58 3.96 8.03 -0.34
CA THR A 58 4.34 8.44 -1.70
C THR A 58 3.21 8.25 -2.73
N TYR A 59 2.02 7.83 -2.29
CA TYR A 59 0.88 7.42 -3.12
C TYR A 59 1.14 6.18 -4.00
N VAL A 60 2.23 5.46 -3.77
CA VAL A 60 2.50 4.15 -4.38
C VAL A 60 1.72 3.07 -3.63
N VAL A 61 1.18 2.09 -4.35
CA VAL A 61 0.50 0.94 -3.75
C VAL A 61 1.40 -0.30 -3.81
N THR A 62 1.58 -0.94 -2.65
CA THR A 62 2.43 -2.11 -2.48
C THR A 62 1.65 -3.28 -1.87
N ASP A 63 2.02 -4.50 -2.23
CA ASP A 63 1.53 -5.74 -1.62
C ASP A 63 2.38 -6.12 -0.40
N GLY A 64 2.41 -5.20 0.56
CA GLY A 64 3.18 -5.29 1.81
C GLY A 64 3.51 -3.92 2.39
N ILE A 65 4.11 -3.90 3.58
CA ILE A 65 4.40 -2.67 4.34
C ILE A 65 5.66 -1.90 3.87
N PHE A 66 6.47 -2.49 2.99
CA PHE A 66 7.71 -1.88 2.51
C PHE A 66 7.46 -1.10 1.22
N GLN A 67 7.96 0.13 1.16
CA GLN A 67 7.69 1.06 0.05
C GLN A 67 8.34 0.66 -1.28
N ASP A 68 9.48 -0.03 -1.20
CA ASP A 68 10.31 -0.43 -2.34
C ASP A 68 10.06 -1.88 -2.79
N LYS A 69 9.10 -2.59 -2.17
CA LYS A 69 8.83 -3.99 -2.46
C LYS A 69 7.40 -4.22 -2.91
N ASN A 70 7.26 -5.20 -3.79
CA ASN A 70 5.97 -5.69 -4.25
C ASN A 70 5.04 -4.57 -4.74
N ILE A 71 5.60 -3.67 -5.55
CA ILE A 71 4.90 -2.48 -6.07
C ILE A 71 3.84 -2.93 -7.06
N ILE A 72 2.57 -2.75 -6.70
CA ILE A 72 1.41 -3.11 -7.52
C ILE A 72 0.99 -1.95 -8.42
N PHE A 73 1.15 -0.72 -7.95
CA PHE A 73 0.80 0.49 -8.71
C PHE A 73 1.69 1.67 -8.29
N ASP A 74 2.34 2.31 -9.26
CA ASP A 74 3.27 3.43 -9.06
C ASP A 74 3.00 4.63 -9.98
N ASN A 75 1.89 4.62 -10.72
CA ASN A 75 1.51 5.73 -11.59
C ASN A 75 0.85 6.85 -10.79
N VAL A 76 1.67 7.65 -10.09
CA VAL A 76 1.21 8.73 -9.22
C VAL A 76 0.86 9.98 -10.04
N THR A 77 -0.39 10.06 -10.50
CA THR A 77 -0.95 11.24 -11.18
C THR A 77 -1.71 12.14 -10.23
N SER A 78 -2.02 13.38 -10.64
CA SER A 78 -2.88 14.28 -9.87
C SER A 78 -4.28 13.70 -9.65
N GLU A 79 -4.86 13.05 -10.66
CA GLU A 79 -6.16 12.37 -10.57
C GLU A 79 -6.13 11.23 -9.54
N TRP A 80 -5.03 10.46 -9.50
CA TRP A 80 -4.84 9.41 -8.51
C TRP A 80 -4.76 9.98 -7.09
N GLN A 81 -4.00 11.06 -6.90
CA GLN A 81 -3.90 11.72 -5.59
C GLN A 81 -5.24 12.29 -5.13
N GLU A 82 -6.04 12.86 -6.04
CA GLU A 82 -7.41 13.31 -5.74
C GLU A 82 -8.32 12.14 -5.38
N PHE A 83 -8.25 11.03 -6.10
CA PHE A 83 -8.99 9.80 -5.75
C PHE A 83 -8.61 9.31 -4.35
N CYS A 84 -7.31 9.27 -4.03
CA CYS A 84 -6.81 8.89 -2.71
C CYS A 84 -7.34 9.80 -1.60
N ARG A 85 -7.32 11.11 -1.79
CA ARG A 85 -7.81 12.07 -0.77
C ARG A 85 -9.34 12.05 -0.63
N ASN A 86 -10.06 12.08 -1.75
CA ASN A 86 -11.50 12.30 -1.76
C ASN A 86 -12.32 11.00 -1.62
N THR A 87 -11.83 9.89 -2.19
CA THR A 87 -12.55 8.61 -2.20
C THR A 87 -12.00 7.63 -1.16
N LEU A 88 -10.67 7.48 -1.10
CA LEU A 88 -10.05 6.61 -0.11
C LEU A 88 -9.88 7.28 1.27
N LEU A 89 -10.11 8.59 1.36
CA LEU A 89 -9.89 9.38 2.57
C LEU A 89 -8.49 9.09 3.16
N PHE A 90 -7.51 9.07 2.26
CA PHE A 90 -6.10 8.94 2.60
C PHE A 90 -5.56 10.32 2.93
N ASP A 91 -5.26 10.50 4.21
CA ASP A 91 -4.67 11.72 4.75
C ASP A 91 -3.44 11.31 5.57
N ILE A 92 -2.32 11.95 5.29
CA ILE A 92 -1.06 11.66 5.99
C ILE A 92 -1.04 12.56 7.22
N PRO A 93 -1.05 12.00 8.43
CA PRO A 93 -1.02 12.81 9.64
C PRO A 93 0.26 13.66 9.64
N VAL A 94 0.09 14.96 9.86
CA VAL A 94 1.22 15.86 10.13
C VAL A 94 1.55 15.70 11.61
N ASP A 95 2.74 15.19 11.93
CA ASP A 95 3.24 15.18 13.30
C ASP A 95 3.45 16.63 13.78
N GLU A 96 2.44 17.22 14.43
CA GLU A 96 2.61 18.47 15.16
C GLU A 96 3.43 18.19 16.43
N PRO A 97 4.56 18.88 16.65
CA PRO A 97 5.36 18.67 17.85
C PRO A 97 4.55 19.07 19.09
N VAL A 98 4.25 18.09 19.94
CA VAL A 98 3.61 18.32 21.24
C VAL A 98 4.55 19.15 22.11
N GLN A 99 4.20 20.42 22.34
CA GLN A 99 4.91 21.31 23.27
C GLN A 99 4.59 20.89 24.71
N VAL A 100 5.40 19.99 25.27
CA VAL A 100 5.30 19.61 26.69
C VAL A 100 5.79 20.79 27.53
N LYS A 101 4.87 21.60 28.06
CA LYS A 101 5.20 22.59 29.09
C LYS A 101 5.58 21.85 30.37
N ALA A 102 6.87 21.77 30.65
CA ALA A 102 7.35 21.34 31.96
C ALA A 102 6.85 22.34 33.01
N SER A 103 5.93 21.90 33.87
CA SER A 103 5.58 22.62 35.08
C SER A 103 6.77 22.51 36.04
N VAL A 104 7.53 23.60 36.18
CA VAL A 104 8.55 23.70 37.24
C VAL A 104 7.78 23.85 38.56
N GLY A 105 7.89 22.83 39.41
CA GLY A 105 7.42 22.86 40.80
C GLY A 105 8.44 23.47 41.74
#